data_AF-A0A9J7YVD5-F1
#
_entry.id   AF-A0A9J7YVD5-F1
#
_cell.length_a   1.000
_cell.length_b   1.000
_cell.length_c   1.000
_cell.angle_alpha   90.00
_cell.angle_beta   90.00
_cell.angle_gamma   90.00
#
_symmetry.space_group_name_H-M   'P 1'
#
loop_
_entity.id
_entity.type
_entity.pdbx_description
1 polymer ?
#
loop_
_entity_poly.entity_id
_entity_poly.type
_entity_poly.pdbx_seq_one_letter_code
_entity_poly.pdbx_strand_id
1 'polypeptide(L)'
;MEACKSTSASAESCAMILRVVEADRARKVKLSARPASVSALIQILKDQLQLDLEFSLQYEDPDFNNQLTSLDDINELPQKAVVHILPMESDGSTSSTEILSDVSNPERAKMWPRGDFPIPQFSYDVELRLRQGNDEFEKSGKGLKLTRDQKHDILEKLGSTMYDFKAYPDDKQIGKVAEALVTKHPCLKEPGSDTGWNGWKISLKFKMGNLRNKMRKIGCLEVAVNAGKRSQSRPENEPSHSKIKKPRRSEVNYLPNFPQGEDEASLETVRQEIAVEVQKTEKNTSLIHKNMEKTFALRRQNIVRGSPSVNEFLNLWPALRVTSELFAEYQRVTNENLPNKFYAQLDCLLPRLMTILRQKASKTGKTADTLANLLKVHDEQELHDVNSRRTTVIRGLPVLLRDKDLGFLGPP
;
A
#
# COMPACT_ATOMS: atom_id res chain seq x y z
N MET A 1 -9.16 -48.65 53.65
CA MET A 1 -10.37 -48.58 52.79
C MET A 1 -11.14 -47.36 53.22
N GLU A 2 -10.90 -46.23 52.57
CA GLU A 2 -11.78 -45.07 52.62
C GLU A 2 -11.61 -44.35 51.28
N ALA A 3 -12.66 -44.41 50.48
CA ALA A 3 -12.72 -43.83 49.16
C ALA A 3 -13.05 -42.34 49.30
N CYS A 4 -12.05 -41.47 49.13
CA CYS A 4 -12.27 -40.04 48.95
C CYS A 4 -12.93 -39.79 47.59
N LYS A 5 -14.23 -39.49 47.62
CA LYS A 5 -14.95 -38.81 46.54
C LYS A 5 -14.29 -37.46 46.27
N SER A 6 -13.52 -37.36 45.19
CA SER A 6 -13.14 -36.09 44.59
C SER A 6 -14.30 -35.61 43.71
N THR A 7 -15.02 -34.62 44.21
CA THR A 7 -15.99 -33.82 43.46
C THR A 7 -15.22 -33.05 42.37
N SER A 8 -15.38 -33.44 41.11
CA SER A 8 -14.91 -32.67 39.97
C SER A 8 -15.78 -31.42 39.83
N ALA A 9 -15.28 -30.28 40.31
CA ALA A 9 -15.76 -28.99 39.85
C ALA A 9 -15.43 -28.89 38.36
N SER A 10 -16.43 -29.08 37.50
CA SER A 10 -16.29 -28.82 36.07
C SER A 10 -15.90 -27.36 35.90
N ALA A 11 -14.70 -27.11 35.37
CA ALA A 11 -14.34 -25.81 34.85
C ALA A 11 -15.37 -25.43 33.78
N GLU A 12 -16.26 -24.50 34.12
CA GLU A 12 -17.14 -23.86 33.16
C GLU A 12 -16.23 -23.25 32.08
N SER A 13 -16.19 -23.90 30.91
CA SER A 13 -15.53 -23.35 29.74
C SER A 13 -16.24 -22.04 29.43
N CYS A 14 -15.56 -20.92 29.65
CA CYS A 14 -16.12 -19.58 29.47
C CYS A 14 -16.42 -19.37 27.98
N ALA A 15 -17.62 -19.76 27.56
CA ALA A 15 -18.04 -19.66 26.17
C ALA A 15 -18.02 -18.18 25.76
N MET A 16 -17.44 -17.92 24.59
CA MET A 16 -17.29 -16.57 24.04
C MET A 16 -18.31 -16.37 22.93
N ILE A 17 -18.91 -15.18 22.86
CA ILE A 17 -19.88 -14.82 21.83
C ILE A 17 -19.31 -13.68 21.01
N LEU A 18 -19.07 -13.94 19.72
CA LEU A 18 -18.61 -12.93 18.77
C LEU A 18 -19.76 -12.55 17.84
N ARG A 19 -19.97 -11.25 17.63
CA ARG A 19 -20.75 -10.75 16.49
C ARG A 19 -19.76 -10.40 15.39
N VAL A 20 -19.73 -11.21 14.35
CA VAL A 20 -18.81 -11.05 13.22
C VAL A 20 -19.51 -10.27 12.13
N VAL A 21 -18.98 -9.11 11.78
CA VAL A 21 -19.53 -8.21 10.76
C VAL A 21 -18.67 -8.32 9.50
N GLU A 22 -19.30 -8.67 8.38
CA GLU A 22 -18.66 -8.74 7.06
C GLU A 22 -19.40 -7.79 6.11
N ALA A 23 -18.71 -6.75 5.64
CA ALA A 23 -19.25 -5.62 4.88
C ALA A 23 -20.42 -4.91 5.60
N ASP A 24 -21.62 -5.50 5.57
CA ASP A 24 -22.84 -5.02 6.25
C ASP A 24 -23.69 -6.17 6.86
N ARG A 25 -23.16 -7.40 6.88
CA ARG A 25 -23.87 -8.57 7.42
C ARG A 25 -23.26 -9.00 8.76
N ALA A 26 -24.03 -8.89 9.83
CA ALA A 26 -23.63 -9.37 11.16
C ALA A 26 -24.09 -10.81 11.41
N ARG A 27 -23.17 -11.71 11.75
CA ARG A 27 -23.45 -13.10 12.15
C ARG A 27 -22.96 -13.36 13.57
N LYS A 28 -23.75 -14.12 14.33
CA LYS A 28 -23.39 -14.50 15.70
C LYS A 28 -22.63 -15.82 15.68
N VAL A 29 -21.38 -15.79 16.14
CA VAL A 29 -20.51 -16.94 16.29
C VAL A 29 -20.36 -17.24 17.78
N LYS A 30 -20.55 -18.51 18.16
CA LYS A 30 -20.31 -18.98 19.53
C LYS A 30 -19.04 -19.83 19.52
N LEU A 31 -18.08 -19.48 20.36
CA LEU A 31 -16.86 -20.25 20.58
C LEU A 31 -16.98 -20.95 21.93
N SER A 32 -16.62 -22.24 21.97
CA SER A 32 -16.62 -23.04 23.20
C SER A 32 -15.55 -22.59 24.19
N ALA A 33 -14.46 -22.00 23.71
CA ALA A 33 -13.38 -21.42 24.50
C ALA A 33 -12.72 -20.26 23.75
N ARG A 34 -11.91 -19.46 24.45
CA ARG A 34 -11.10 -18.40 23.82
C ARG A 34 -10.03 -19.04 22.92
N PRO A 35 -9.87 -18.58 21.67
CA PRO A 35 -8.81 -19.07 20.78
C PRO A 35 -7.42 -18.81 21.36
N ALA A 36 -6.44 -19.65 20.98
CA ALA A 36 -5.06 -19.53 21.44
C ALA A 36 -4.30 -18.32 20.83
N SER A 37 -4.77 -17.80 19.69
CA SER A 37 -4.18 -16.64 19.00
C SER A 37 -5.17 -16.01 18.02
N VAL A 38 -4.87 -14.81 17.52
CA VAL A 38 -5.64 -14.15 16.46
C VAL A 38 -5.65 -14.98 15.18
N SER A 39 -4.53 -15.60 14.81
CA SER A 39 -4.46 -16.49 13.65
C SER A 39 -5.37 -17.71 13.80
N ALA A 40 -5.46 -18.28 15.01
CA ALA A 40 -6.39 -19.38 15.28
C ALA A 40 -7.85 -18.93 15.18
N LEU A 41 -8.18 -17.72 15.65
CA LEU A 41 -9.50 -17.12 15.47
C LEU A 41 -9.85 -16.93 13.99
N ILE A 42 -8.90 -16.43 13.17
CA ILE A 42 -9.08 -16.26 11.73
C ILE A 42 -9.42 -17.60 11.06
N GLN A 43 -8.73 -18.69 11.41
CA GLN A 43 -9.02 -20.01 10.84
C GLN A 43 -10.42 -20.53 11.25
N ILE A 44 -10.81 -20.36 12.52
CA ILE A 44 -12.16 -20.74 12.98
C ILE A 44 -13.23 -19.95 12.20
N LEU A 45 -13.01 -18.66 11.95
CA LEU A 45 -13.92 -17.84 11.17
C LEU A 45 -13.95 -18.24 9.69
N LYS A 46 -12.81 -18.61 9.10
CA LYS A 46 -12.77 -19.15 7.72
C LYS A 46 -13.59 -20.43 7.60
N ASP A 47 -13.45 -21.36 8.53
CA ASP A 47 -14.16 -22.64 8.51
C ASP A 47 -15.67 -22.48 8.76
N GLN A 48 -16.06 -21.69 9.78
CA GLN A 48 -17.47 -21.52 10.13
C GLN A 48 -18.25 -20.62 9.16
N LEU A 49 -17.58 -19.63 8.55
CA LEU A 49 -18.20 -18.68 7.64
C LEU A 49 -17.95 -19.01 6.16
N GLN A 50 -17.17 -20.06 5.87
CA GLN A 50 -16.78 -20.50 4.52
C GLN A 50 -16.12 -19.38 3.70
N LEU A 51 -15.14 -18.70 4.30
CA LEU A 51 -14.46 -17.55 3.68
C LEU A 51 -13.17 -18.00 2.97
N ASP A 52 -13.09 -17.78 1.64
CA ASP A 52 -11.95 -18.18 0.78
C ASP A 52 -10.93 -17.04 0.54
N LEU A 53 -10.85 -16.08 1.48
CA LEU A 53 -10.05 -14.86 1.33
C LEU A 53 -9.15 -14.63 2.56
N GLU A 54 -8.03 -13.92 2.38
CA GLU A 54 -7.26 -13.39 3.50
C GLU A 54 -7.83 -12.03 3.95
N PHE A 55 -8.08 -11.93 5.25
CA PHE A 55 -8.67 -10.77 5.91
C PHE A 55 -7.94 -10.51 7.22
N SER A 56 -7.94 -9.25 7.65
CA SER A 56 -7.60 -8.87 9.01
C SER A 56 -8.88 -8.72 9.83
N LEU A 57 -8.74 -8.89 11.14
CA LEU A 57 -9.83 -8.65 12.08
C LEU A 57 -9.60 -7.29 12.73
N GLN A 58 -10.65 -6.46 12.71
CA GLN A 58 -10.76 -5.35 13.64
C GLN A 58 -11.81 -5.71 14.69
N TYR A 59 -11.69 -5.18 15.89
CA TYR A 59 -12.73 -5.30 16.91
C TYR A 59 -13.18 -3.92 17.36
N GLU A 60 -14.44 -3.84 17.77
CA GLU A 60 -14.93 -2.67 18.47
C GLU A 60 -14.33 -2.66 19.87
N ASP A 61 -13.32 -1.82 20.07
CA ASP A 61 -12.61 -1.75 21.35
C ASP A 61 -13.43 -0.93 22.35
N PRO A 62 -13.91 -1.55 23.47
CA PRO A 62 -14.65 -0.85 24.50
C PRO A 62 -13.82 0.26 25.19
N ASP A 63 -12.50 0.11 25.26
CA ASP A 63 -11.58 1.14 25.78
C ASP A 63 -11.47 2.33 24.80
N PHE A 64 -11.94 2.17 23.56
CA PHE A 64 -11.89 3.14 22.46
C PHE A 64 -13.32 3.46 21.96
N ASN A 65 -14.31 3.64 22.83
CA ASN A 65 -15.68 4.02 22.44
C ASN A 65 -16.27 3.16 21.30
N ASN A 66 -15.91 1.86 21.26
CA ASN A 66 -16.30 0.92 20.21
C ASN A 66 -15.82 1.31 18.79
N GLN A 67 -14.73 2.08 18.65
CA GLN A 67 -14.08 2.24 17.35
C GLN A 67 -13.35 0.97 16.92
N LEU A 68 -13.28 0.77 15.59
CA LEU A 68 -12.62 -0.36 14.98
C LEU A 68 -11.10 -0.26 15.16
N THR A 69 -10.54 -1.20 15.90
CA THR A 69 -9.11 -1.30 16.19
C THR A 69 -8.57 -2.64 15.68
N SER A 70 -7.34 -2.67 15.17
CA SER A 70 -6.71 -3.93 14.73
C SER A 70 -6.63 -4.90 15.90
N LEU A 71 -7.05 -6.15 15.68
CA LEU A 71 -6.92 -7.19 16.69
C LEU A 71 -5.58 -7.90 16.53
N ASP A 72 -4.58 -7.52 17.32
CA ASP A 72 -3.24 -8.13 17.28
C ASP A 72 -2.99 -9.10 18.46
N ASP A 73 -3.63 -8.89 19.61
CA ASP A 73 -3.65 -9.81 20.75
C ASP A 73 -5.07 -10.32 21.04
N ILE A 74 -5.23 -11.65 21.08
CA ILE A 74 -6.51 -12.32 21.37
C ILE A 74 -7.04 -12.00 22.78
N ASN A 75 -6.15 -11.58 23.68
CA ASN A 75 -6.52 -11.24 25.06
C ASN A 75 -7.32 -9.94 25.17
N GLU A 76 -7.25 -9.07 24.16
CA GLU A 76 -7.98 -7.80 24.10
C GLU A 76 -9.48 -7.98 23.87
N LEU A 77 -9.92 -9.10 23.28
CA LEU A 77 -11.34 -9.33 22.99
C LEU A 77 -12.16 -9.64 24.25
N PRO A 78 -13.15 -8.83 24.64
CA PRO A 78 -14.04 -9.16 25.76
C PRO A 78 -14.88 -10.42 25.46
N GLN A 79 -15.45 -11.04 26.50
CA GLN A 79 -16.23 -12.28 26.35
C GLN A 79 -17.45 -12.17 25.41
N LYS A 80 -17.95 -10.93 25.23
CA LYS A 80 -18.91 -10.55 24.19
C LYS A 80 -18.27 -9.41 23.38
N ALA A 81 -17.85 -9.69 22.16
CA ALA A 81 -17.17 -8.71 21.31
C ALA A 81 -17.83 -8.61 19.93
N VAL A 82 -17.69 -7.45 19.30
CA VAL A 82 -18.02 -7.27 17.88
C VAL A 82 -16.71 -7.22 17.11
N VAL A 83 -16.59 -8.08 16.11
CA VAL A 83 -15.38 -8.23 15.30
C VAL A 83 -15.77 -7.99 13.85
N HIS A 84 -15.07 -7.11 13.18
CA HIS A 84 -15.26 -6.74 11.80
C HIS A 84 -14.20 -7.45 10.96
N ILE A 85 -14.66 -8.15 9.93
CA ILE A 85 -13.80 -8.74 8.92
C ILE A 85 -13.50 -7.63 7.94
N LEU A 86 -12.25 -7.16 7.92
CA LEU A 86 -11.78 -6.32 6.85
C LEU A 86 -11.07 -7.21 5.82
N PRO A 87 -11.65 -7.34 4.62
CA PRO A 87 -10.87 -7.74 3.46
C PRO A 87 -9.64 -6.84 3.43
N MET A 88 -8.47 -7.41 3.17
CA MET A 88 -7.23 -6.65 3.13
C MET A 88 -7.22 -5.74 1.86
N GLU A 89 -8.00 -4.66 1.91
CA GLU A 89 -8.12 -3.58 0.91
C GLU A 89 -7.94 -2.24 1.66
N SER A 90 -7.12 -1.34 1.10
CA SER A 90 -6.71 -0.11 1.79
C SER A 90 -7.21 1.13 1.04
N ASP A 91 -8.14 1.82 1.69
CA ASP A 91 -8.74 3.10 1.29
C ASP A 91 -7.79 4.28 1.44
N GLY A 92 -8.09 5.34 0.69
CA GLY A 92 -7.42 6.64 0.77
C GLY A 92 -8.43 7.78 0.71
N SER A 93 -8.07 8.96 1.23
CA SER A 93 -8.46 10.27 0.70
C SER A 93 -7.69 11.41 1.40
N THR A 94 -7.78 12.58 0.78
CA THR A 94 -6.93 13.78 0.75
C THR A 94 -7.37 14.93 1.68
N SER A 95 -6.42 15.78 2.13
CA SER A 95 -6.49 17.26 2.02
C SER A 95 -5.19 17.92 2.55
N SER A 96 -4.93 19.13 2.07
CA SER A 96 -3.66 19.84 1.86
C SER A 96 -3.16 20.65 3.06
N THR A 97 -1.82 20.85 3.16
CA THR A 97 -1.15 22.18 3.09
C THR A 97 0.39 22.06 3.02
N GLU A 98 0.95 22.93 2.18
CA GLU A 98 2.31 23.52 2.16
C GLU A 98 3.57 22.70 1.73
N ILE A 99 3.85 22.85 0.42
CA ILE A 99 5.13 23.13 -0.26
C ILE A 99 6.38 22.37 0.21
N LEU A 100 6.61 21.21 -0.42
CA LEU A 100 7.96 20.85 -0.89
C LEU A 100 7.87 20.64 -2.40
N SER A 101 8.79 21.29 -3.11
CA SER A 101 8.86 21.43 -4.55
C SER A 101 8.67 20.13 -5.32
N ASP A 102 7.92 20.27 -6.41
CA ASP A 102 7.64 19.29 -7.45
C ASP A 102 8.96 18.75 -8.04
N VAL A 103 9.35 17.54 -7.62
CA VAL A 103 10.50 16.84 -8.21
C VAL A 103 10.02 16.31 -9.56
N SER A 104 10.45 17.00 -10.61
CA SER A 104 10.05 16.70 -11.98
C SER A 104 10.64 15.37 -12.46
N ASN A 105 9.72 14.50 -12.86
CA ASN A 105 9.82 13.45 -13.87
C ASN A 105 10.28 12.02 -13.47
N PRO A 106 9.45 11.28 -12.72
CA PRO A 106 9.36 9.83 -12.91
C PRO A 106 8.56 9.51 -14.19
N GLU A 107 9.06 8.57 -15.03
CA GLU A 107 8.37 8.08 -16.24
C GLU A 107 6.93 7.57 -15.96
N ARG A 108 6.60 7.24 -14.69
CA ARG A 108 5.23 7.01 -14.20
C ARG A 108 4.94 7.88 -12.99
N ALA A 109 4.16 8.94 -13.17
CA ALA A 109 3.77 9.82 -12.07
C ALA A 109 2.60 9.28 -11.22
N LYS A 110 1.87 8.27 -11.70
CA LYS A 110 0.52 7.97 -11.18
C LYS A 110 0.44 6.62 -10.45
N MET A 111 -0.08 6.62 -9.23
CA MET A 111 -0.51 5.40 -8.54
C MET A 111 -1.75 4.81 -9.22
N TRP A 112 -1.88 3.48 -9.21
CA TRP A 112 -3.10 2.83 -9.72
C TRP A 112 -4.36 3.35 -8.98
N PRO A 113 -5.44 3.72 -9.69
CA PRO A 113 -6.65 4.25 -9.07
C PRO A 113 -7.23 3.28 -8.03
N ARG A 114 -7.61 3.81 -6.86
CA ARG A 114 -8.24 3.00 -5.80
C ARG A 114 -9.73 2.74 -6.08
N GLY A 115 -10.42 3.74 -6.65
CA GLY A 115 -11.79 3.64 -7.14
C GLY A 115 -11.86 3.26 -8.62
N ASP A 116 -12.87 3.78 -9.32
CA ASP A 116 -13.09 3.51 -10.74
C ASP A 116 -11.88 3.93 -11.58
N PHE A 117 -11.53 3.09 -12.55
CA PHE A 117 -10.43 3.39 -13.46
C PHE A 117 -10.84 4.52 -14.41
N PRO A 118 -10.02 5.57 -14.58
CA PRO A 118 -10.36 6.69 -15.46
C PRO A 118 -10.28 6.24 -16.93
N ILE A 119 -11.43 6.17 -17.59
CA ILE A 119 -11.50 5.82 -19.01
C ILE A 119 -11.03 7.03 -19.85
N PRO A 120 -9.94 6.90 -20.62
CA PRO A 120 -9.40 7.97 -21.44
C PRO A 120 -10.38 8.38 -22.54
N GLN A 121 -10.13 9.53 -23.16
CA GLN A 121 -10.89 9.97 -24.31
C GLN A 121 -10.41 9.26 -25.58
N PHE A 122 -11.33 8.61 -26.30
CA PHE A 122 -11.08 7.91 -27.56
C PHE A 122 -11.02 8.86 -28.75
N SER A 123 -10.70 8.34 -29.95
CA SER A 123 -10.71 9.19 -31.15
C SER A 123 -12.12 9.75 -31.38
N TYR A 124 -12.23 10.90 -32.04
CA TYR A 124 -13.51 11.60 -32.18
C TYR A 124 -14.59 10.72 -32.83
N ASP A 125 -14.23 9.94 -33.85
CA ASP A 125 -15.12 9.01 -34.54
C ASP A 125 -15.57 7.86 -33.63
N VAL A 126 -14.68 7.33 -32.80
CA VAL A 126 -14.99 6.28 -31.81
C VAL A 126 -15.92 6.83 -30.74
N GLU A 127 -15.64 8.01 -30.18
CA GLU A 127 -16.51 8.65 -29.18
C GLU A 127 -17.92 8.90 -29.72
N LEU A 128 -18.02 9.40 -30.95
CA LEU A 128 -19.31 9.61 -31.61
C LEU A 128 -20.07 8.29 -31.78
N ARG A 129 -19.38 7.23 -32.20
CA ARG A 129 -20.01 5.92 -32.38
C ARG A 129 -20.41 5.27 -31.05
N LEU A 130 -19.61 5.42 -30.00
CA LEU A 130 -19.94 4.95 -28.66
C LEU A 130 -21.17 5.66 -28.11
N ARG A 131 -21.29 6.97 -28.33
CA ARG A 131 -22.48 7.75 -27.95
C ARG A 131 -23.74 7.21 -28.66
N GLN A 132 -23.70 7.11 -29.99
CA GLN A 132 -24.81 6.56 -30.77
C GLN A 132 -25.15 5.12 -30.35
N GLY A 133 -24.13 4.30 -30.08
CA GLY A 133 -24.30 2.93 -29.63
C GLY A 133 -24.96 2.85 -28.25
N ASN A 134 -24.61 3.74 -27.32
CA ASN A 134 -25.28 3.82 -26.02
C ASN A 134 -26.75 4.22 -26.18
N ASP A 135 -27.07 5.20 -27.02
CA ASP A 135 -28.46 5.61 -27.29
C ASP A 135 -29.28 4.45 -27.90
N GLU A 136 -28.70 3.67 -28.81
CA GLU A 136 -29.32 2.46 -29.38
C GLU A 136 -29.48 1.36 -28.33
N PHE A 137 -28.49 1.19 -27.44
CA PHE A 137 -28.52 0.20 -26.38
C PHE A 137 -29.61 0.50 -25.34
N GLU A 138 -29.81 1.76 -24.97
CA GLU A 138 -30.90 2.17 -24.07
C GLU A 138 -32.28 1.90 -24.68
N LYS A 139 -32.42 2.11 -26.00
CA LYS A 139 -33.70 1.93 -26.69
C LYS A 139 -34.06 0.48 -26.96
N SER A 140 -33.10 -0.36 -27.34
CA SER A 140 -33.38 -1.72 -27.82
C SER A 140 -32.57 -2.82 -27.13
N GLY A 141 -31.73 -2.50 -26.15
CA GLY A 141 -30.81 -3.46 -25.50
C GLY A 141 -29.76 -4.06 -26.44
N LYS A 142 -29.58 -3.48 -27.63
CA LYS A 142 -28.73 -4.05 -28.68
C LYS A 142 -27.30 -3.54 -28.53
N GLY A 143 -26.36 -4.46 -28.37
CA GLY A 143 -24.94 -4.12 -28.29
C GLY A 143 -24.38 -3.55 -29.60
N LEU A 144 -23.39 -2.66 -29.46
CA LEU A 144 -22.64 -2.07 -30.56
C LEU A 144 -21.60 -3.06 -31.09
N LYS A 145 -21.61 -3.30 -32.41
CA LYS A 145 -20.54 -4.01 -33.10
C LYS A 145 -19.50 -3.01 -33.58
N LEU A 146 -18.31 -3.06 -33.00
CA LEU A 146 -17.17 -2.23 -33.40
C LEU A 146 -16.44 -2.81 -34.62
N THR A 147 -15.89 -1.92 -35.45
CA THR A 147 -14.90 -2.33 -36.46
C THR A 147 -13.58 -2.72 -35.80
N ARG A 148 -12.70 -3.37 -36.57
CA ARG A 148 -11.34 -3.72 -36.10
C ARG A 148 -10.56 -2.49 -35.65
N ASP A 149 -10.64 -1.41 -36.40
CA ASP A 149 -9.87 -0.18 -36.14
C ASP A 149 -10.41 0.58 -34.93
N GLN A 150 -11.73 0.65 -34.77
CA GLN A 150 -12.35 1.25 -33.59
C GLN A 150 -11.98 0.48 -32.31
N LYS A 151 -12.03 -0.86 -32.36
CA LYS A 151 -11.60 -1.70 -31.24
C LYS A 151 -10.11 -1.51 -30.94
N HIS A 152 -9.29 -1.32 -31.97
CA HIS A 152 -7.86 -1.06 -31.82
C HIS A 152 -7.59 0.28 -31.12
N ASP A 153 -8.25 1.38 -31.51
CA ASP A 153 -8.10 2.70 -30.87
C ASP A 153 -8.41 2.63 -29.36
N ILE A 154 -9.55 2.02 -29.00
CA ILE A 154 -9.95 1.83 -27.59
C ILE A 154 -8.87 1.09 -26.81
N LEU A 155 -8.39 -0.03 -27.35
CA LEU A 155 -7.35 -0.84 -26.70
C LEU A 155 -5.99 -0.12 -26.65
N GLU A 156 -5.62 0.65 -27.69
CA GLU A 156 -4.39 1.44 -27.71
C GLU A 156 -4.40 2.47 -26.58
N LYS A 157 -5.46 3.26 -26.49
CA LYS A 157 -5.59 4.34 -25.50
C LYS A 157 -5.71 3.81 -24.08
N LEU A 158 -6.50 2.76 -23.86
CA LEU A 158 -6.57 2.08 -22.56
C LEU A 158 -5.24 1.45 -22.19
N GLY A 159 -4.59 0.77 -23.13
CA GLY A 159 -3.28 0.15 -22.91
C GLY A 159 -2.22 1.18 -22.51
N SER A 160 -2.17 2.32 -23.20
CA SER A 160 -1.28 3.44 -22.84
C SER A 160 -1.60 3.97 -21.45
N THR A 161 -2.88 4.28 -21.17
CA THR A 161 -3.32 4.82 -19.88
C THR A 161 -3.00 3.85 -18.72
N MET A 162 -3.23 2.54 -18.91
CA MET A 162 -2.86 1.51 -17.94
C MET A 162 -1.34 1.46 -17.72
N TYR A 163 -0.55 1.60 -18.79
CA TYR A 163 0.90 1.59 -18.72
C TYR A 163 1.45 2.79 -17.96
N ASP A 164 0.81 3.95 -18.03
CA ASP A 164 1.17 5.14 -17.24
C ASP A 164 1.05 4.90 -15.72
N PHE A 165 0.20 3.97 -15.31
CA PHE A 165 0.10 3.53 -13.92
C PHE A 165 1.04 2.37 -13.60
N LYS A 166 1.01 1.28 -14.40
CA LYS A 166 1.81 0.07 -14.17
C LYS A 166 2.14 -0.65 -15.49
N ALA A 167 3.40 -1.08 -15.64
CA ALA A 167 3.79 -1.96 -16.75
C ALA A 167 3.21 -3.39 -16.62
N TYR A 168 3.04 -3.86 -15.38
CA TYR A 168 2.56 -5.20 -15.03
C TYR A 168 1.31 -5.13 -14.13
N PRO A 169 0.16 -4.68 -14.65
CA PRO A 169 -1.09 -4.76 -13.90
C PRO A 169 -1.48 -6.22 -13.67
N ASP A 170 -2.01 -6.51 -12.49
CA ASP A 170 -2.49 -7.85 -12.16
C ASP A 170 -3.86 -8.15 -12.79
N ASP A 171 -4.30 -9.41 -12.69
CA ASP A 171 -5.52 -9.87 -13.31
C ASP A 171 -6.79 -9.16 -12.82
N LYS A 172 -6.83 -8.79 -11.53
CA LYS A 172 -7.95 -8.06 -10.91
C LYS A 172 -7.97 -6.62 -11.41
N GLN A 173 -6.80 -5.97 -11.46
CA GLN A 173 -6.64 -4.63 -11.99
C GLN A 173 -7.10 -4.52 -13.44
N ILE A 174 -6.69 -5.45 -14.32
CA ILE A 174 -7.15 -5.46 -15.73
C ILE A 174 -8.67 -5.69 -15.81
N GLY A 175 -9.23 -6.52 -14.92
CA GLY A 175 -10.68 -6.71 -14.79
C GLY A 175 -11.42 -5.41 -14.49
N LYS A 176 -10.98 -4.65 -13.48
CA LYS A 176 -11.57 -3.35 -13.13
C LYS A 176 -11.55 -2.34 -14.29
N VAL A 177 -10.51 -2.36 -15.14
CA VAL A 177 -10.47 -1.50 -16.35
C VAL A 177 -11.54 -1.91 -17.36
N ALA A 178 -11.68 -3.21 -17.61
CA ALA A 178 -12.68 -3.73 -18.54
C ALA A 178 -14.11 -3.45 -18.04
N GLU A 179 -14.33 -3.61 -16.73
CA GLU A 179 -15.58 -3.28 -16.06
C GLU A 179 -15.90 -1.78 -16.17
N ALA A 180 -14.94 -0.90 -15.86
CA ALA A 180 -15.12 0.55 -15.98
C ALA A 180 -15.43 0.97 -17.43
N LEU A 181 -14.82 0.31 -18.43
CA LEU A 181 -15.10 0.57 -19.84
C LEU A 181 -16.56 0.27 -20.19
N VAL A 182 -17.05 -0.91 -19.82
CA VAL A 182 -18.43 -1.33 -20.12
C VAL A 182 -19.45 -0.56 -19.27
N THR A 183 -19.08 -0.17 -18.04
CA THR A 183 -19.92 0.68 -17.19
C THR A 183 -20.11 2.06 -17.80
N LYS A 184 -19.04 2.68 -18.32
CA LYS A 184 -19.12 3.97 -19.02
C LYS A 184 -19.80 3.84 -20.39
N HIS A 185 -19.63 2.71 -21.08
CA HIS A 185 -20.19 2.45 -22.40
C HIS A 185 -20.96 1.11 -22.43
N PRO A 186 -22.20 1.07 -21.91
CA PRO A 186 -23.01 -0.15 -21.85
C PRO A 186 -23.22 -0.83 -23.20
N CYS A 187 -23.17 -0.08 -24.31
CA CYS A 187 -23.24 -0.64 -25.66
C CYS A 187 -22.12 -1.63 -25.99
N LEU A 188 -21.01 -1.63 -25.25
CA LEU A 188 -19.88 -2.54 -25.44
C LEU A 188 -20.02 -3.88 -24.70
N LYS A 189 -21.13 -4.09 -23.98
CA LYS A 189 -21.38 -5.30 -23.22
C LYS A 189 -21.48 -6.53 -24.14
N GLU A 190 -20.67 -7.55 -23.86
CA GLU A 190 -20.65 -8.78 -24.65
C GLU A 190 -21.85 -9.68 -24.30
N PRO A 191 -22.68 -10.09 -25.28
CA PRO A 191 -23.83 -10.96 -25.03
C PRO A 191 -23.37 -12.37 -24.65
N GLY A 192 -24.01 -12.96 -23.63
CA GLY A 192 -23.73 -14.34 -23.18
C GLY A 192 -22.55 -14.49 -22.24
N SER A 193 -21.95 -13.39 -21.75
CA SER A 193 -20.96 -13.42 -20.67
C SER A 193 -21.61 -13.02 -19.35
N ASP A 194 -21.37 -13.79 -18.29
CA ASP A 194 -21.89 -13.52 -16.93
C ASP A 194 -21.52 -12.12 -16.42
N THR A 195 -20.33 -11.62 -16.80
CA THR A 195 -19.86 -10.28 -16.42
C THR A 195 -20.09 -9.23 -17.51
N GLY A 196 -20.17 -9.64 -18.78
CA GLY A 196 -20.35 -8.73 -19.93
C GLY A 196 -19.09 -7.96 -20.37
N TRP A 197 -17.97 -8.09 -19.64
CA TRP A 197 -16.70 -7.39 -19.93
C TRP A 197 -15.48 -8.32 -20.07
N ASN A 198 -15.64 -9.64 -19.94
CA ASN A 198 -14.51 -10.57 -19.88
C ASN A 198 -13.67 -10.61 -21.18
N GLY A 199 -14.27 -10.49 -22.36
CA GLY A 199 -13.52 -10.43 -23.62
C GLY A 199 -12.70 -9.14 -23.76
N TRP A 200 -13.15 -8.03 -23.17
CA TRP A 200 -12.36 -6.80 -23.03
C TRP A 200 -11.16 -7.02 -22.10
N LYS A 201 -11.34 -7.68 -20.95
CA LYS A 201 -10.24 -8.05 -20.05
C LYS A 201 -9.18 -8.88 -20.78
N ILE A 202 -9.58 -9.89 -21.54
CA ILE A 202 -8.65 -10.74 -22.32
C ILE A 202 -7.92 -9.89 -23.37
N SER A 203 -8.64 -9.05 -24.10
CA SER A 203 -8.05 -8.16 -25.11
C SER A 203 -7.02 -7.20 -24.51
N LEU A 204 -7.30 -6.64 -23.33
CA LEU A 204 -6.38 -5.77 -22.59
C LEU A 204 -5.15 -6.52 -22.08
N LYS A 205 -5.26 -7.78 -21.64
CA LYS A 205 -4.09 -8.61 -21.28
C LYS A 205 -3.12 -8.75 -22.46
N PHE A 206 -3.64 -9.10 -23.63
CA PHE A 206 -2.82 -9.21 -24.84
C PHE A 206 -2.21 -7.87 -25.22
N LYS A 207 -3.00 -6.79 -25.13
CA LYS A 207 -2.54 -5.43 -25.40
C LYS A 207 -1.37 -5.02 -24.50
N MET A 208 -1.48 -5.24 -23.19
CA MET A 208 -0.40 -4.96 -22.24
C MET A 208 0.84 -5.82 -22.50
N GLY A 209 0.66 -7.08 -22.90
CA GLY A 209 1.75 -7.95 -23.34
C GLY A 209 2.51 -7.39 -24.55
N ASN A 210 1.78 -6.94 -25.56
CA ASN A 210 2.34 -6.36 -26.78
C ASN A 210 3.04 -5.03 -26.49
N LEU A 211 2.44 -4.17 -25.67
CA LEU A 211 3.02 -2.89 -25.27
C LEU A 211 4.34 -3.10 -24.52
N ARG A 212 4.40 -4.02 -23.55
CA ARG A 212 5.67 -4.37 -22.87
C ARG A 212 6.74 -4.85 -23.84
N ASN A 213 6.38 -5.68 -24.83
CA ASN A 213 7.33 -6.13 -25.84
C ASN A 213 7.84 -4.96 -26.71
N LYS A 214 6.97 -3.99 -27.06
CA LYS A 214 7.36 -2.76 -27.76
C LYS A 214 8.32 -1.92 -26.92
N MET A 215 7.97 -1.65 -25.66
CA MET A 215 8.80 -0.85 -24.74
C MET A 215 10.16 -1.51 -24.47
N ARG A 216 10.21 -2.84 -24.41
CA ARG A 216 11.47 -3.59 -24.31
C ARG A 216 12.39 -3.35 -25.51
N LYS A 217 11.84 -3.40 -26.73
CA LYS A 217 12.63 -3.17 -27.96
C LYS A 217 13.20 -1.75 -28.03
N ILE A 218 12.53 -0.79 -27.39
CA ILE A 218 12.95 0.62 -27.33
C ILE A 218 13.95 0.87 -26.18
N GLY A 219 14.23 -0.14 -25.33
CA GLY A 219 15.26 -0.05 -24.30
C GLY A 219 14.75 0.24 -22.88
N CYS A 220 13.44 0.19 -22.62
CA CYS A 220 12.90 0.41 -21.27
C CYS A 220 13.34 -0.69 -20.29
N LEU A 221 14.20 -0.33 -19.33
CA LEU A 221 14.85 -1.28 -18.41
C LEU A 221 13.86 -2.04 -17.53
N GLU A 222 12.79 -1.41 -17.05
CA GLU A 222 11.74 -2.02 -16.23
C GLU A 222 11.10 -3.26 -16.88
N VAL A 223 10.93 -3.25 -18.21
CA VAL A 223 10.35 -4.38 -18.94
C VAL A 223 11.40 -5.31 -19.55
N ALA A 224 12.62 -4.80 -19.77
CA ALA A 224 13.75 -5.56 -20.27
C ALA A 224 14.33 -6.52 -19.23
N VAL A 225 14.34 -6.13 -17.94
CA VAL A 225 14.85 -6.99 -16.86
C VAL A 225 14.10 -8.33 -16.76
N ASN A 226 12.83 -8.35 -17.21
CA ASN A 226 11.98 -9.55 -17.24
C ASN A 226 11.95 -10.25 -18.61
N ALA A 227 12.87 -9.92 -19.53
CA ALA A 227 12.88 -10.46 -20.89
C ALA A 227 13.42 -11.90 -21.01
N GLY A 228 14.17 -12.37 -20.01
CA GLY A 228 14.93 -13.61 -20.04
C GLY A 228 14.07 -14.87 -19.93
N LYS A 229 13.06 -15.05 -20.79
CA LYS A 229 12.35 -16.34 -20.80
C LYS A 229 13.28 -17.36 -21.45
N ARG A 230 13.83 -18.27 -20.63
CA ARG A 230 14.26 -19.59 -21.12
C ARG A 230 13.04 -20.21 -21.79
N SER A 231 13.16 -20.52 -23.07
CA SER A 231 12.06 -21.11 -23.88
C SER A 231 12.56 -22.41 -24.50
N GLN A 232 11.65 -23.29 -24.91
CA GLN A 232 12.03 -24.50 -25.66
C GLN A 232 12.89 -24.17 -26.90
N SER A 233 12.66 -23.02 -27.53
CA SER A 233 13.43 -22.53 -28.68
C SER A 233 14.74 -21.81 -28.34
N ARG A 234 14.96 -21.41 -27.08
CA ARG A 234 16.18 -20.74 -26.60
C ARG A 234 16.52 -21.23 -25.18
N PRO A 235 17.09 -22.44 -25.07
CA PRO A 235 17.40 -23.06 -23.79
C PRO A 235 18.67 -22.48 -23.12
N GLU A 236 19.49 -21.74 -23.86
CA GLU A 236 20.73 -21.09 -23.36
C GLU A 236 20.47 -19.81 -22.56
N ASN A 237 19.28 -19.20 -22.69
CA ASN A 237 18.95 -17.98 -21.95
C ASN A 237 18.86 -18.26 -20.44
N GLU A 238 19.38 -17.33 -19.63
CA GLU A 238 19.18 -17.37 -18.18
C GLU A 238 17.69 -17.49 -17.84
N PRO A 239 17.30 -18.31 -16.84
CA PRO A 239 15.92 -18.40 -16.39
C PRO A 239 15.43 -17.04 -15.89
N SER A 240 14.26 -16.59 -16.37
CA SER A 240 13.59 -15.43 -15.78
C SER A 240 13.40 -15.70 -14.28
N HIS A 241 13.77 -14.73 -13.46
CA HIS A 241 13.41 -14.61 -12.04
C HIS A 241 14.34 -15.23 -10.98
N SER A 242 15.48 -15.86 -11.28
CA SER A 242 16.28 -16.47 -10.19
C SER A 242 17.04 -15.46 -9.32
N LYS A 243 17.27 -14.22 -9.77
CA LYS A 243 18.06 -13.21 -9.03
C LYS A 243 17.52 -11.76 -9.07
N ILE A 244 16.32 -11.55 -9.64
CA ILE A 244 15.73 -10.21 -9.78
C ILE A 244 14.60 -10.04 -8.77
N LYS A 245 14.70 -9.03 -7.91
CA LYS A 245 13.62 -8.68 -6.96
C LYS A 245 12.35 -8.29 -7.72
N LYS A 246 11.15 -8.60 -7.24
CA LYS A 246 9.91 -8.16 -7.90
C LYS A 246 9.45 -6.80 -7.36
N PRO A 247 8.78 -5.96 -8.17
CA PRO A 247 8.17 -4.73 -7.67
C PRO A 247 7.16 -5.04 -6.57
N ARG A 248 7.21 -4.28 -5.47
CA ARG A 248 6.21 -4.34 -4.39
C ARG A 248 4.99 -3.46 -4.71
N ARG A 249 3.86 -3.66 -4.00
CA ARG A 249 2.54 -3.06 -4.30
C ARG A 249 2.54 -1.52 -4.42
N SER A 250 3.53 -0.81 -3.89
CA SER A 250 3.65 0.66 -3.91
C SER A 250 4.86 1.19 -4.69
N GLU A 251 5.70 0.33 -5.28
CA GLU A 251 6.88 0.78 -6.04
C GLU A 251 6.45 1.19 -7.46
N VAL A 252 6.22 2.50 -7.65
CA VAL A 252 5.85 3.05 -8.96
C VAL A 252 7.09 3.15 -9.86
N ASN A 253 8.24 3.51 -9.27
CA ASN A 253 9.52 3.62 -9.97
C ASN A 253 10.42 2.44 -9.65
N TYR A 254 10.02 1.25 -10.12
CA TYR A 254 10.70 0.01 -9.79
C TYR A 254 12.13 -0.07 -10.36
N LEU A 255 12.31 0.22 -11.65
CA LEU A 255 13.60 0.19 -12.34
C LEU A 255 13.65 1.21 -13.50
N PRO A 256 13.80 2.52 -13.18
CA PRO A 256 13.82 3.58 -14.19
C PRO A 256 15.10 3.53 -15.06
N ASN A 257 15.03 4.13 -16.25
CA ASN A 257 16.20 4.35 -17.10
C ASN A 257 17.13 5.41 -16.48
N PHE A 258 18.39 5.44 -16.93
CA PHE A 258 19.28 6.54 -16.57
C PHE A 258 18.80 7.85 -17.21
N PRO A 259 19.05 9.00 -16.56
CA PRO A 259 18.75 10.31 -17.15
C PRO A 259 19.43 10.47 -18.51
N GLN A 260 18.84 11.32 -19.36
CA GLN A 260 19.37 11.54 -20.71
C GLN A 260 20.82 12.04 -20.68
N GLY A 261 21.70 11.36 -21.41
CA GLY A 261 23.12 11.69 -21.48
C GLY A 261 23.98 11.11 -20.35
N GLU A 262 23.38 10.39 -19.40
CA GLU A 262 24.09 9.72 -18.31
C GLU A 262 24.20 8.21 -18.57
N ASP A 263 25.27 7.64 -18.06
CA ASP A 263 25.58 6.20 -18.07
C ASP A 263 25.97 5.73 -16.67
N GLU A 264 26.28 4.44 -16.51
CA GLU A 264 26.62 3.88 -15.21
C GLU A 264 27.91 4.49 -14.63
N ALA A 265 28.91 4.79 -15.47
CA ALA A 265 30.20 5.32 -15.03
C ALA A 265 30.11 6.78 -14.56
N SER A 266 29.37 7.62 -15.29
CA SER A 266 29.08 9.00 -14.92
C SER A 266 28.28 9.08 -13.61
N LEU A 267 27.24 8.25 -13.46
CA LEU A 267 26.46 8.20 -12.22
C LEU A 267 27.27 7.63 -11.03
N GLU A 268 28.19 6.70 -11.27
CA GLU A 268 29.10 6.19 -10.24
C GLU A 268 30.07 7.28 -9.76
N THR A 269 30.48 8.20 -10.64
CA THR A 269 31.30 9.37 -10.26
C THR A 269 30.50 10.29 -9.34
N VAL A 270 29.24 10.57 -9.68
CA VAL A 270 28.33 11.35 -8.82
C VAL A 270 28.08 10.66 -7.47
N ARG A 271 27.99 9.32 -7.43
CA ARG A 271 27.89 8.57 -6.17
C ARG A 271 29.11 8.82 -5.26
N GLN A 272 30.32 8.80 -5.83
CA GLN A 272 31.54 9.06 -5.07
C GLN A 272 31.55 10.49 -4.50
N GLU A 273 31.10 11.48 -5.28
CA GLU A 273 30.93 12.86 -4.80
C GLU A 273 29.95 12.94 -3.61
N ILE A 274 28.82 12.23 -3.66
CA ILE A 274 27.86 12.16 -2.54
C ILE A 274 28.55 11.60 -1.29
N ALA A 275 29.31 10.51 -1.44
CA ALA A 275 29.98 9.87 -0.31
C ALA A 275 31.01 10.78 0.36
N VAL A 276 31.74 11.58 -0.43
CA VAL A 276 32.68 12.59 0.07
C VAL A 276 31.94 13.74 0.76
N GLU A 277 30.87 14.25 0.14
CA GLU A 277 30.10 15.39 0.67
C GLU A 277 29.45 15.07 2.02
N VAL A 278 28.93 13.86 2.20
CA VAL A 278 28.31 13.41 3.46
C VAL A 278 29.32 13.29 4.61
N GLN A 279 30.62 13.14 4.32
CA GLN A 279 31.67 13.07 5.35
C GLN A 279 32.09 14.45 5.88
N LYS A 280 31.72 15.54 5.19
CA LYS A 280 32.12 16.89 5.59
C LYS A 280 31.45 17.30 6.91
N THR A 281 32.17 18.13 7.68
CA THR A 281 31.64 18.77 8.88
C THR A 281 30.46 19.68 8.51
N GLU A 282 30.70 20.60 7.58
CA GLU A 282 29.68 21.43 6.93
C GLU A 282 29.26 20.78 5.61
N LYS A 283 28.05 20.21 5.59
CA LYS A 283 27.50 19.47 4.45
C LYS A 283 26.67 20.40 3.58
N ASN A 284 26.89 20.37 2.27
CA ASN A 284 26.00 21.01 1.32
C ASN A 284 24.76 20.12 1.07
N THR A 285 23.71 20.33 1.86
CA THR A 285 22.46 19.55 1.78
C THR A 285 21.78 19.65 0.41
N SER A 286 21.83 20.81 -0.24
CA SER A 286 21.24 21.00 -1.58
C SER A 286 22.00 20.20 -2.64
N LEU A 287 23.34 20.18 -2.59
CA LEU A 287 24.16 19.37 -3.49
C LEU A 287 23.90 17.87 -3.28
N ILE A 288 23.87 17.41 -2.02
CA ILE A 288 23.55 16.01 -1.70
C ILE A 288 22.19 15.65 -2.29
N HIS A 289 21.16 16.48 -2.07
CA HIS A 289 19.81 16.24 -2.55
C HIS A 289 19.75 16.08 -4.08
N LYS A 290 20.36 17.03 -4.80
CA LYS A 290 20.41 17.03 -6.26
C LYS A 290 21.16 15.82 -6.81
N ASN A 291 22.30 15.48 -6.22
CA ASN A 291 23.09 14.33 -6.64
C ASN A 291 22.39 13.01 -6.31
N MET A 292 21.70 12.93 -5.18
CA MET A 292 20.86 11.80 -4.83
C MET A 292 19.73 11.64 -5.85
N GLU A 293 19.03 12.70 -6.22
CA GLU A 293 18.00 12.66 -7.28
C GLU A 293 18.56 12.12 -8.60
N LYS A 294 19.69 12.69 -9.08
CA LYS A 294 20.35 12.28 -10.32
C LYS A 294 20.72 10.80 -10.34
N THR A 295 21.13 10.25 -9.21
CA THR A 295 21.63 8.87 -9.07
C THR A 295 20.55 7.84 -8.67
N PHE A 296 19.29 8.25 -8.62
CA PHE A 296 18.19 7.36 -8.22
C PHE A 296 18.12 6.06 -9.04
N ALA A 297 18.24 6.17 -10.37
CA ALA A 297 18.20 5.00 -11.25
C ALA A 297 19.35 4.01 -10.96
N LEU A 298 20.55 4.50 -10.66
CA LEU A 298 21.71 3.67 -10.29
C LEU A 298 21.44 2.92 -8.97
N ARG A 299 20.89 3.59 -7.96
CA ARG A 299 20.47 2.95 -6.70
C ARG A 299 19.46 1.84 -6.93
N ARG A 300 18.43 2.08 -7.76
CA ARG A 300 17.42 1.07 -8.10
C ARG A 300 18.02 -0.12 -8.82
N GLN A 301 18.96 0.08 -9.76
CA GLN A 301 19.67 -1.02 -10.40
C GLN A 301 20.46 -1.86 -9.39
N ASN A 302 21.17 -1.23 -8.46
CA ASN A 302 21.93 -1.94 -7.44
C ASN A 302 21.02 -2.79 -6.52
N ILE A 303 19.88 -2.25 -6.08
CA ILE A 303 18.90 -3.00 -5.25
C ILE A 303 18.27 -4.16 -6.03
N VAL A 304 17.81 -3.90 -7.25
CA VAL A 304 16.98 -4.83 -8.04
C VAL A 304 17.82 -5.97 -8.63
N ARG A 305 19.02 -5.66 -9.13
CA ARG A 305 19.92 -6.63 -9.78
C ARG A 305 20.92 -7.24 -8.80
N GLY A 306 21.50 -6.42 -7.91
CA GLY A 306 22.54 -6.86 -6.98
C GLY A 306 22.00 -7.52 -5.72
N SER A 307 20.77 -7.18 -5.30
CA SER A 307 20.17 -7.65 -4.04
C SER A 307 21.12 -7.56 -2.82
N PRO A 308 21.82 -6.43 -2.59
CA PRO A 308 22.74 -6.30 -1.47
C PRO A 308 22.00 -6.38 -0.12
N SER A 309 22.75 -6.68 0.94
CA SER A 309 22.25 -6.50 2.31
C SER A 309 22.02 -5.02 2.62
N VAL A 310 21.20 -4.74 3.64
CA VAL A 310 20.92 -3.35 4.07
C VAL A 310 22.21 -2.63 4.46
N ASN A 311 23.13 -3.31 5.16
CA ASN A 311 24.37 -2.70 5.62
C ASN A 311 25.31 -2.36 4.44
N GLU A 312 25.49 -3.29 3.50
CA GLU A 312 26.30 -3.04 2.30
C GLU A 312 25.72 -1.89 1.47
N PHE A 313 24.39 -1.88 1.28
CA PHE A 313 23.72 -0.84 0.52
C PHE A 313 23.87 0.54 1.17
N LEU A 314 23.67 0.65 2.49
CA LEU A 314 23.84 1.91 3.20
C LEU A 314 25.32 2.35 3.21
N ASN A 315 26.28 1.43 3.24
CA ASN A 315 27.71 1.79 3.12
C ASN A 315 28.04 2.36 1.74
N LEU A 316 27.41 1.86 0.68
CA LEU A 316 27.55 2.41 -0.68
C LEU A 316 26.86 3.76 -0.85
N TRP A 317 25.75 3.98 -0.13
CA TRP A 317 24.92 5.19 -0.20
C TRP A 317 24.74 5.83 1.19
N PRO A 318 25.80 6.44 1.75
CA PRO A 318 25.78 6.96 3.11
C PRO A 318 24.76 8.08 3.32
N ALA A 319 24.43 8.84 2.27
CA ALA A 319 23.40 9.87 2.30
C ALA A 319 22.02 9.34 2.72
N LEU A 320 21.71 8.05 2.52
CA LEU A 320 20.44 7.46 2.98
C LEU A 320 20.32 7.34 4.50
N ARG A 321 21.41 7.57 5.25
CA ARG A 321 21.36 7.73 6.72
C ARG A 321 20.92 9.13 7.13
N VAL A 322 20.86 10.09 6.20
CA VAL A 322 20.31 11.42 6.45
C VAL A 322 18.79 11.36 6.27
N THR A 323 18.05 11.75 7.30
CA THR A 323 16.59 11.61 7.37
C THR A 323 15.87 12.27 6.19
N SER A 324 16.29 13.46 5.76
CA SER A 324 15.70 14.15 4.60
C SER A 324 15.86 13.37 3.30
N GLU A 325 17.03 12.75 3.08
CA GLU A 325 17.29 11.94 1.89
C GLU A 325 16.58 10.59 1.93
N LEU A 326 16.37 10.02 3.12
CA LEU A 326 15.55 8.82 3.26
C LEU A 326 14.09 9.09 2.86
N PHE A 327 13.51 10.21 3.31
CA PHE A 327 12.17 10.60 2.91
C PHE A 327 12.08 10.93 1.41
N ALA A 328 13.07 11.65 0.87
CA ALA A 328 13.15 11.90 -0.55
C ALA A 328 13.25 10.60 -1.36
N GLU A 329 14.04 9.63 -0.91
CA GLU A 329 14.16 8.33 -1.56
C GLU A 329 12.84 7.54 -1.53
N TYR A 330 12.14 7.54 -0.39
CA TYR A 330 10.82 6.94 -0.29
C TYR A 330 9.85 7.58 -1.30
N GLN A 331 9.85 8.91 -1.41
CA GLN A 331 9.03 9.63 -2.37
C GLN A 331 9.42 9.30 -3.81
N ARG A 332 10.72 9.20 -4.14
CA ARG A 332 11.18 8.78 -5.48
C ARG A 332 10.71 7.36 -5.83
N VAL A 333 10.60 6.45 -4.85
CA VAL A 333 10.14 5.08 -5.09
C VAL A 333 8.61 4.98 -5.24
N THR A 334 7.87 5.72 -4.40
CA THR A 334 6.42 5.53 -4.20
C THR A 334 5.55 6.66 -4.76
N ASN A 335 6.15 7.80 -5.11
CA ASN A 335 5.50 9.09 -5.35
C ASN A 335 4.66 9.61 -4.17
N GLU A 336 4.80 9.07 -2.96
CA GLU A 336 4.12 9.55 -1.77
C GLU A 336 5.08 10.36 -0.88
N ASN A 337 4.63 11.53 -0.42
CA ASN A 337 5.33 12.27 0.63
C ASN A 337 4.98 11.66 2.00
N LEU A 338 5.86 10.80 2.49
CA LEU A 338 5.65 10.05 3.74
C LEU A 338 5.44 10.97 4.95
N PRO A 339 6.28 12.00 5.20
CA PRO A 339 6.06 12.92 6.33
C PRO A 339 4.67 13.55 6.29
N ASN A 340 4.26 14.11 5.15
CA ASN A 340 2.97 14.80 5.05
C ASN A 340 1.81 13.84 5.25
N LYS A 341 1.87 12.66 4.64
CA LYS A 341 0.83 11.64 4.78
C LYS A 341 0.74 11.13 6.21
N PHE A 342 1.87 10.86 6.86
CA PHE A 342 1.93 10.43 8.24
C PHE A 342 1.37 11.48 9.19
N TYR A 343 1.84 12.72 9.09
CA TYR A 343 1.40 13.81 9.97
C TYR A 343 -0.06 14.19 9.75
N ALA A 344 -0.55 14.20 8.51
CA ALA A 344 -1.97 14.45 8.25
C ALA A 344 -2.88 13.39 8.91
N GLN A 345 -2.50 12.10 8.85
CA GLN A 345 -3.25 11.05 9.51
C GLN A 345 -3.11 11.11 11.03
N LEU A 346 -1.92 11.41 11.55
CA LEU A 346 -1.69 11.60 12.97
C LEU A 346 -2.56 12.75 13.51
N ASP A 347 -2.61 13.88 12.81
CA ASP A 347 -3.39 15.06 13.21
C ASP A 347 -4.88 14.76 13.36
N CYS A 348 -5.45 13.99 12.43
CA CYS A 348 -6.83 13.52 12.52
C CYS A 348 -7.08 12.71 13.80
N LEU A 349 -6.07 11.97 14.28
CA LEU A 349 -6.14 11.12 15.46
C LEU A 349 -5.71 11.83 16.76
N LEU A 350 -5.02 12.97 16.69
CA LEU A 350 -4.45 13.67 17.85
C LEU A 350 -5.47 13.94 18.97
N PRO A 351 -6.67 14.51 18.71
CA PRO A 351 -7.60 14.85 19.80
C PRO A 351 -8.00 13.63 20.62
N ARG A 352 -8.21 12.51 19.91
CA ARG A 352 -8.59 11.24 20.50
C ARG A 352 -7.43 10.63 21.28
N LEU A 353 -6.26 10.52 20.67
CA LEU A 353 -5.06 9.96 21.32
C LEU A 353 -4.71 10.73 22.58
N MET A 354 -4.77 12.07 22.55
CA MET A 354 -4.58 12.90 23.75
C MET A 354 -5.59 12.59 24.86
N THR A 355 -6.85 12.34 24.51
CA THR A 355 -7.89 11.96 25.47
C THR A 355 -7.56 10.63 26.15
N ILE A 356 -7.15 9.62 25.37
CA ILE A 356 -6.79 8.31 25.89
C ILE A 356 -5.55 8.37 26.79
N LEU A 357 -4.53 9.15 26.39
CA LEU A 357 -3.34 9.34 27.22
C LEU A 357 -3.72 9.95 28.58
N ARG A 358 -4.59 10.97 28.61
CA ARG A 358 -5.07 11.57 29.86
C ARG A 358 -5.89 10.59 30.71
N GLN A 359 -6.76 9.80 30.09
CA GLN A 359 -7.55 8.78 30.78
C GLN A 359 -6.67 7.69 31.41
N LYS A 360 -5.64 7.22 30.70
CA LYS A 360 -4.72 6.19 31.19
C LYS A 360 -3.72 6.76 32.21
N ALA A 361 -3.34 8.03 32.09
CA ALA A 361 -2.53 8.75 33.09
C ALA A 361 -3.26 8.96 34.42
N SER A 362 -4.59 9.02 34.41
CA SER A 362 -5.42 9.17 35.62
C SER A 362 -5.59 7.87 36.42
N LYS A 363 -5.03 6.75 35.93
CA LYS A 363 -5.04 5.46 36.62
C LYS A 363 -3.81 5.31 37.53
N THR A 364 -3.70 4.20 38.24
CA THR A 364 -2.56 3.91 39.12
C THR A 364 -1.57 2.96 38.46
N GLY A 365 -0.27 3.17 38.69
CA GLY A 365 0.81 2.26 38.31
C GLY A 365 1.80 2.90 37.34
N LYS A 366 2.94 2.20 37.13
CA LYS A 366 4.12 2.74 36.44
C LYS A 366 3.81 3.36 35.06
N THR A 367 2.94 2.73 34.26
CA THR A 367 2.52 3.27 32.95
C THR A 367 1.76 4.59 33.10
N ALA A 368 0.85 4.68 34.07
CA ALA A 368 0.07 5.88 34.32
C ALA A 368 0.97 7.02 34.81
N ASP A 369 1.92 6.72 35.71
CA ASP A 369 2.88 7.71 36.21
C ASP A 369 3.75 8.27 35.08
N THR A 370 4.25 7.41 34.18
CA THR A 370 5.03 7.85 33.00
C THR A 370 4.20 8.72 32.07
N LEU A 371 2.95 8.36 31.79
CA LEU A 371 2.05 9.17 30.97
C LEU A 371 1.69 10.50 31.62
N ALA A 372 1.46 10.51 32.94
CA ALA A 372 1.18 11.71 33.71
C ALA A 372 2.37 12.69 33.67
N ASN A 373 3.60 12.18 33.78
CA ASN A 373 4.81 12.99 33.63
C ASN A 373 4.93 13.58 32.21
N LEU A 374 4.67 12.79 31.16
CA LEU A 374 4.69 13.29 29.77
C LEU A 374 3.64 14.38 29.54
N LEU A 375 2.43 14.21 30.07
CA LEU A 375 1.35 15.19 29.98
C LEU A 375 1.64 16.45 30.79
N LYS A 376 2.24 16.32 31.97
CA LYS A 376 2.67 17.47 32.77
C LYS A 376 3.67 18.35 32.00
N VAL A 377 4.69 17.73 31.37
CA VAL A 377 5.65 18.46 30.53
C VAL A 377 4.96 19.14 29.34
N HIS A 378 3.96 18.49 28.75
CA HIS A 378 3.17 19.10 27.67
C HIS A 378 2.35 20.30 28.17
N ASP A 379 1.66 20.16 29.30
CA ASP A 379 0.76 21.18 29.84
C ASP A 379 1.54 22.38 30.44
N GLU A 380 2.81 22.20 30.79
CA GLU A 380 3.73 23.28 31.22
C GLU A 380 4.29 24.12 30.05
N GLN A 381 4.07 23.72 28.78
CA GLN A 381 4.51 24.50 27.62
C GLN A 381 3.62 25.73 27.41
N GLU A 382 4.22 26.90 27.18
CA GLU A 382 3.50 28.15 26.92
C GLU A 382 2.67 28.14 25.62
N LEU A 383 3.02 27.27 24.67
CA LEU A 383 2.38 27.16 23.35
C LEU A 383 1.97 25.71 23.05
N HIS A 384 0.67 25.45 22.97
CA HIS A 384 0.11 24.16 22.54
C HIS A 384 -0.21 24.15 21.04
N ASP A 385 0.83 24.25 20.22
CA ASP A 385 0.70 24.13 18.78
C ASP A 385 0.38 22.67 18.35
N VAL A 386 0.35 22.40 17.04
CA VAL A 386 0.11 21.02 16.56
C VAL A 386 1.32 20.13 16.83
N ASN A 387 2.54 20.66 16.80
CA ASN A 387 3.77 19.87 16.96
C ASN A 387 3.97 19.37 18.39
N SER A 388 3.71 20.20 19.40
CA SER A 388 3.70 19.80 20.82
C SER A 388 2.77 18.62 21.07
N ARG A 389 1.55 18.67 20.52
CA ARG A 389 0.58 17.56 20.60
C ARG A 389 1.07 16.30 19.88
N ARG A 390 1.64 16.44 18.67
CA ARG A 390 2.27 15.32 17.95
C ARG A 390 3.37 14.68 18.77
N THR A 391 4.29 15.47 19.34
CA THR A 391 5.39 14.98 20.16
C THR A 391 4.89 14.22 21.37
N THR A 392 3.90 14.74 22.10
CA THR A 392 3.32 14.07 23.26
C THR A 392 2.66 12.75 22.89
N VAL A 393 1.89 12.73 21.80
CA VAL A 393 1.25 11.49 21.32
C VAL A 393 2.28 10.47 20.87
N ILE A 394 3.27 10.86 20.06
CA ILE A 394 4.32 9.97 19.55
C ILE A 394 5.14 9.37 20.71
N ARG A 395 5.44 10.16 21.75
CA ARG A 395 6.14 9.67 22.95
C ARG A 395 5.25 8.85 23.88
N GLY A 396 3.96 9.14 23.92
CA GLY A 396 2.98 8.44 24.76
C GLY A 396 2.55 7.08 24.20
N LEU A 397 2.56 6.90 22.87
CA LEU A 397 2.11 5.68 22.20
C LEU A 397 2.87 4.41 22.67
N PRO A 398 4.22 4.36 22.71
CA PRO A 398 4.93 3.19 23.21
C PRO A 398 4.57 2.85 24.66
N VAL A 399 4.41 3.87 25.50
CA VAL A 399 4.04 3.71 26.91
C VAL A 399 2.63 3.15 27.04
N LEU A 400 1.69 3.67 26.24
CA LEU A 400 0.29 3.22 26.17
C LEU A 400 0.19 1.75 25.72
N LEU A 401 0.95 1.37 24.69
CA LEU A 401 0.99 0.02 24.12
C LEU A 401 1.88 -0.94 24.92
N ARG A 402 2.57 -0.45 25.95
CA ARG A 402 3.56 -1.20 26.75
C ARG A 402 4.69 -1.79 25.91
N ASP A 403 5.04 -1.11 24.82
CA ASP A 403 6.20 -1.45 24.03
C ASP A 403 7.46 -1.24 24.87
N LYS A 404 8.43 -2.16 24.71
CA LYS A 404 9.75 -1.97 25.29
C LYS A 404 10.33 -0.70 24.65
N ASP A 405 10.85 0.21 25.48
CA ASP A 405 11.50 1.43 25.01
C ASP A 405 12.62 1.07 24.02
N LEU A 406 12.35 1.16 22.73
CA LEU A 406 13.31 0.79 21.68
C LEU A 406 14.35 1.90 21.41
N GLY A 407 14.36 2.97 22.22
CA GLY A 407 15.29 4.09 22.06
C GLY A 407 15.10 4.89 20.75
N PHE A 408 14.04 4.63 19.98
CA PHE A 408 13.77 5.26 18.68
C PHE A 408 13.52 6.77 18.77
N LEU A 409 13.11 7.25 19.94
CA LEU A 409 12.81 8.67 20.22
C LEU A 409 13.77 9.23 21.27
N GLY A 410 15.05 8.86 21.17
CA GLY A 410 16.11 9.54 21.94
C GLY A 410 16.03 11.07 21.73
N PRO A 411 16.45 11.87 22.73
CA PRO A 411 16.44 13.31 22.58
C PRO A 411 17.29 13.75 21.37
N PRO A 412 16.95 14.90 20.75
CA PRO A 412 17.64 15.41 19.56
C PRO A 412 19.14 15.62 19.76
#